data_AF-A0A970BI69-F1
#
_entry.id   AF-A0A970BI69-F1
#
_cell.length_a   1.000
_cell.length_b   1.000
_cell.length_c   1.000
_cell.angle_alpha   90.00
_cell.angle_beta   90.00
_cell.angle_gamma   90.00
#
_symmetry.space_group_name_H-M   'P 1'
#
loop_
_entity.id
_entity.type
_entity.pdbx_description
1 polymer ?
#
loop_
_entity_poly.entity_id
_entity_poly.type
_entity_poly.pdbx_seq_one_letter_code
_entity_poly.pdbx_strand_id
1 'polypeptide(L)'
;MLKDSLKNKNMYWILGIAAALTLIGIVLSSMPGRETPPARKPLAPEVSEIKEEPTVSVFRHATGKTEQMPLEKYLEGVIAAEIGPKFPAEALQAQAIVARSMTMAKIVRGGVKNVHNTDTCDLPEHFQAYDLKKVTPAISKAVKDTRGQVLLHEGKFAYLLFHSYAGPKTADLREGFPELTKIADSYIEVVDSPGAKYAPDDVKQWEATIPRGELQNIFGSGANLDEIKITKKGPSGRAIDITAGNATVKGYDLRKRLGAQRLKSTL
;
A
#
# COMPACT_ATOMS: atom_id res chain seq x y z
N MET A 1 70.14 32.91 13.70
CA MET A 1 69.06 32.96 12.69
C MET A 1 68.15 31.72 12.63
N LEU A 2 68.52 30.54 13.17
CA LEU A 2 67.70 29.31 13.07
C LEU A 2 66.70 29.05 14.23
N LYS A 3 66.74 29.79 15.35
CA LYS A 3 65.84 29.56 16.50
C LYS A 3 64.44 30.18 16.35
N ASP A 4 64.30 31.26 15.57
CA ASP A 4 63.00 31.94 15.39
C ASP A 4 62.08 31.23 14.40
N SER A 5 62.64 30.45 13.47
CA SER A 5 61.87 29.69 12.47
C SER A 5 61.09 28.52 13.08
N LEU A 6 61.60 27.91 14.16
CA LEU A 6 60.98 26.77 14.84
C LEU A 6 59.80 27.17 15.72
N LYS A 7 59.86 28.35 16.37
CA LYS A 7 58.73 28.89 17.16
C LYS A 7 57.52 29.23 16.29
N ASN A 8 57.75 29.77 15.10
CA ASN A 8 56.68 30.11 14.17
C ASN A 8 55.98 28.87 13.59
N LYS A 9 56.71 27.77 13.29
CA LYS A 9 56.07 26.53 12.81
C LYS A 9 55.08 25.95 13.84
N ASN A 10 55.44 25.92 15.12
CA ASN A 10 54.53 25.44 16.17
C ASN A 10 53.30 26.35 16.33
N MET A 11 53.47 27.67 16.17
CA MET A 11 52.37 28.63 16.18
C MET A 11 51.38 28.40 15.03
N TYR A 12 51.89 28.18 13.81
CA TYR A 12 51.03 27.90 12.64
C TYR A 12 50.33 26.55 12.74
N TRP A 13 50.95 25.53 13.35
CA TRP A 13 50.30 24.25 13.63
C TRP A 13 49.17 24.37 14.67
N ILE A 14 49.38 25.13 15.75
CA ILE A 14 48.36 25.37 16.79
C ILE A 14 47.19 26.18 16.22
N LEU A 15 47.47 27.23 15.44
CA LEU A 15 46.45 28.03 14.75
C LEU A 15 45.67 27.18 13.73
N GLY A 16 46.35 26.28 13.00
CA GLY A 16 45.71 25.35 12.08
C GLY A 16 44.76 24.36 12.75
N ILE A 17 45.14 23.82 13.91
CA ILE A 17 44.28 22.92 14.71
C ILE A 17 43.07 23.69 15.28
N ALA A 18 43.29 24.90 15.80
CA ALA A 18 42.19 25.73 16.32
C ALA A 18 41.20 26.13 15.22
N ALA A 19 41.69 26.45 14.02
CA ALA A 19 40.86 26.73 12.84
C ALA A 19 40.09 25.48 12.38
N ALA A 20 40.72 24.29 12.38
CA ALA A 20 40.04 23.05 12.03
C ALA A 20 38.94 22.66 13.04
N LEU A 21 39.19 22.82 14.34
CA LEU A 21 38.20 22.54 15.39
C LEU A 21 37.01 23.51 15.36
N THR A 22 37.25 24.78 15.05
CA THR A 22 36.17 25.78 14.87
C THR A 22 35.37 25.51 13.60
N LEU A 23 36.01 25.15 12.49
CA LEU A 23 35.31 24.71 11.28
C LEU A 23 34.46 23.45 11.50
N ILE A 24 34.96 22.45 12.24
CA ILE A 24 34.19 21.25 12.62
C ILE A 24 32.99 21.62 13.50
N GLY A 25 33.17 22.54 14.45
CA GLY A 25 32.09 23.06 15.30
C GLY A 25 30.99 23.79 14.52
N ILE A 26 31.37 24.56 13.48
CA ILE A 26 30.43 25.26 12.59
C ILE A 26 29.70 24.27 11.67
N VAL A 27 30.38 23.24 11.16
CA VAL A 27 29.75 22.19 10.35
C VAL A 27 28.74 21.39 11.18
N LEU A 28 29.07 21.03 12.43
CA LEU A 28 28.17 20.32 13.33
C LEU A 28 26.95 21.16 13.75
N SER A 29 27.09 22.48 13.91
CA SER A 29 25.97 23.37 14.25
C SER A 29 25.11 23.76 13.04
N SER A 30 25.63 23.61 11.81
CA SER A 30 24.91 23.84 10.56
C SER A 30 24.19 22.60 10.00
N MET A 31 24.36 21.43 10.62
CA MET A 31 23.57 20.26 10.25
C MET A 31 22.12 20.52 10.68
N PRO A 32 21.13 20.43 9.77
CA PRO A 32 19.73 20.51 10.15
C PRO A 32 19.48 19.48 11.24
N GLY A 33 19.01 19.94 12.39
CA GLY A 33 18.71 19.07 13.52
C GLY A 33 17.84 17.93 13.04
N ARG A 34 18.27 16.69 13.26
CA ARG A 34 17.38 15.53 13.07
C ARG A 34 16.15 15.80 13.93
N GLU A 35 15.02 16.09 13.28
CA GLU A 35 13.74 16.13 13.98
C GLU A 35 13.62 14.81 14.74
N THR A 36 13.54 14.89 16.05
CA THR A 36 13.25 13.72 16.87
C THR A 36 11.92 13.16 16.39
N PRO A 37 11.86 11.90 15.94
CA PRO A 37 10.61 11.31 15.50
C PRO A 37 9.58 11.48 16.63
N PRO A 38 8.32 11.82 16.30
CA PRO A 38 7.28 11.95 17.31
C PRO A 38 7.23 10.69 18.17
N ALA A 39 7.03 10.87 19.48
CA ALA A 39 6.94 9.76 20.42
C ALA A 39 5.89 8.75 19.92
N ARG A 40 6.29 7.47 19.80
CA ARG A 40 5.38 6.42 19.35
C ARG A 40 4.20 6.32 20.33
N LYS A 41 2.97 6.39 19.81
CA LYS A 41 1.78 6.14 20.63
C LYS A 41 1.85 4.72 21.23
N PRO A 42 1.29 4.49 22.44
CA PRO A 42 1.21 3.16 23.02
C PRO A 42 0.50 2.17 22.07
N LEU A 43 0.91 0.91 22.12
CA LEU A 43 0.26 -0.15 21.36
C LEU A 43 -1.17 -0.39 21.88
N ALA A 44 -2.11 -0.56 20.97
CA ALA A 44 -3.46 -0.99 21.32
C ALA A 44 -3.45 -2.47 21.78
N PRO A 45 -4.44 -2.92 22.58
CA PRO A 45 -4.53 -4.31 23.03
C PRO A 45 -4.42 -5.33 21.89
N GLU A 46 -5.12 -5.09 20.78
CA GLU A 46 -5.11 -5.94 19.57
C GLU A 46 -3.70 -6.19 18.98
N VAL A 47 -2.73 -5.31 19.26
CA VAL A 47 -1.34 -5.46 18.84
C VAL A 47 -0.49 -5.99 20.00
N SER A 48 -0.65 -5.40 21.19
CA SER A 48 0.21 -5.69 22.34
C SER A 48 0.03 -7.09 22.92
N GLU A 49 -1.15 -7.70 22.74
CA GLU A 49 -1.47 -9.04 23.23
C GLU A 49 -0.86 -10.15 22.35
N ILE A 50 -0.48 -9.83 21.12
CA ILE A 50 0.18 -10.78 20.21
C ILE A 50 1.64 -10.91 20.63
N LYS A 51 1.96 -12.02 21.30
CA LYS A 51 3.32 -12.33 21.77
C LYS A 51 4.09 -13.24 20.80
N GLU A 52 3.37 -14.06 20.05
CA GLU A 52 3.92 -15.03 19.12
C GLU A 52 3.21 -14.96 17.77
N GLU A 53 3.76 -15.65 16.77
CA GLU A 53 3.13 -15.73 15.45
C GLU A 53 1.74 -16.39 15.56
N PRO A 54 0.66 -15.71 15.12
CA PRO A 54 -0.66 -16.32 15.15
C PRO A 54 -0.80 -17.37 14.05
N THR A 55 -1.66 -18.36 14.32
CA THR A 55 -2.21 -19.24 13.27
C THR A 55 -3.43 -18.57 12.66
N VAL A 56 -3.58 -18.69 11.34
CA VAL A 56 -4.72 -18.16 10.59
C VAL A 56 -5.50 -19.29 9.92
N SER A 57 -6.83 -19.17 9.96
CA SER A 57 -7.74 -20.02 9.20
C SER A 57 -8.01 -19.43 7.81
N VAL A 58 -7.85 -20.26 6.77
CA VAL A 58 -7.99 -19.87 5.37
C VAL A 58 -9.05 -20.73 4.71
N PHE A 59 -10.15 -20.14 4.28
CA PHE A 59 -11.12 -20.83 3.43
C PHE A 59 -10.61 -20.91 1.99
N ARG A 60 -10.58 -22.12 1.42
CA ARG A 60 -10.10 -22.43 0.07
C ARG A 60 -11.30 -22.65 -0.86
N HIS A 61 -11.62 -21.70 -1.72
CA HIS A 61 -12.82 -21.76 -2.55
C HIS A 61 -12.81 -22.93 -3.54
N ALA A 62 -11.64 -23.31 -4.05
CA ALA A 62 -11.52 -24.43 -5.00
C ALA A 62 -11.93 -25.79 -4.40
N THR A 63 -11.80 -25.96 -3.08
CA THR A 63 -12.06 -27.25 -2.39
C THR A 63 -13.21 -27.17 -1.39
N GLY A 64 -13.65 -25.96 -1.01
CA GLY A 64 -14.63 -25.72 0.05
C GLY A 64 -14.11 -26.05 1.45
N LYS A 65 -12.79 -26.18 1.63
CA LYS A 65 -12.16 -26.59 2.90
C LYS A 65 -11.49 -25.41 3.62
N THR A 66 -11.38 -25.54 4.93
CA THR A 66 -10.58 -24.65 5.77
C THR A 66 -9.21 -25.26 6.01
N GLU A 67 -8.17 -24.47 5.78
CA GLU A 67 -6.78 -24.80 6.12
C GLU A 67 -6.31 -23.90 7.28
N GLN A 68 -5.55 -24.48 8.21
CA GLN A 68 -4.92 -23.75 9.31
C GLN A 68 -3.43 -23.68 9.05
N MET A 69 -2.83 -22.50 9.13
CA MET A 69 -1.39 -22.34 8.95
C MET A 69 -0.82 -21.15 9.73
N PRO A 70 0.49 -21.14 10.02
CA PRO A 70 1.15 -19.97 10.55
C PRO A 70 1.00 -18.75 9.62
N LEU A 71 0.80 -17.56 10.19
CA LEU A 71 0.59 -16.32 9.44
C LEU A 71 1.68 -16.08 8.38
N GLU A 72 2.95 -16.30 8.72
CA GLU A 72 4.05 -16.08 7.78
C GLU A 72 3.98 -17.05 6.60
N LYS A 73 3.54 -18.29 6.82
CA LYS A 73 3.32 -19.24 5.72
C LYS A 73 2.17 -18.82 4.82
N TYR A 74 1.09 -18.28 5.40
CA TYR A 74 0.00 -17.70 4.64
C TYR A 74 0.49 -16.54 3.76
N LEU A 75 1.31 -15.65 4.31
CA LEU A 75 1.82 -14.48 3.60
C LEU A 75 2.72 -14.83 2.41
N GLU A 76 3.46 -15.94 2.45
CA GLU A 76 4.19 -16.42 1.27
C GLU A 76 3.24 -16.62 0.07
N GLY A 77 2.10 -17.29 0.31
CA GLY A 77 1.08 -17.53 -0.71
C GLY A 77 0.40 -16.25 -1.19
N VAL A 78 0.22 -15.27 -0.29
CA VAL A 78 -0.33 -13.96 -0.65
C VAL A 78 0.61 -13.20 -1.58
N ILE A 79 1.89 -13.05 -1.20
CA ILE A 79 2.87 -12.31 -2.02
C ILE A 79 3.05 -12.97 -3.38
N ALA A 80 3.06 -14.31 -3.42
CA ALA A 80 3.17 -15.07 -4.65
C ALA A 80 2.02 -14.80 -5.63
N ALA A 81 0.80 -14.60 -5.12
CA ALA A 81 -0.37 -14.34 -5.94
C ALA A 81 -0.57 -12.85 -6.29
N GLU A 82 -0.19 -11.93 -5.39
CA GLU A 82 -0.42 -10.49 -5.57
C GLU A 82 0.62 -9.81 -6.46
N ILE A 83 1.92 -9.99 -6.14
CA ILE A 83 3.01 -9.28 -6.82
C ILE A 83 3.95 -10.24 -7.58
N GLY A 84 3.97 -11.52 -7.19
CA GLY A 84 4.82 -12.53 -7.81
C GLY A 84 6.32 -12.31 -7.59
N PRO A 85 7.20 -13.16 -8.14
CA PRO A 85 8.61 -13.21 -7.74
C PRO A 85 9.54 -12.27 -8.53
N LYS A 86 9.05 -11.58 -9.56
CA LYS A 86 9.88 -10.81 -10.50
C LYS A 86 10.25 -9.41 -10.01
N PHE A 87 9.70 -8.99 -8.88
CA PHE A 87 9.95 -7.67 -8.32
C PHE A 87 11.24 -7.65 -7.48
N PRO A 88 11.89 -6.49 -7.33
CA PRO A 88 13.05 -6.32 -6.47
C PRO A 88 12.79 -6.79 -5.04
N ALA A 89 13.84 -7.21 -4.32
CA ALA A 89 13.73 -7.75 -2.97
C ALA A 89 13.02 -6.78 -2.01
N GLU A 90 13.32 -5.49 -2.11
CA GLU A 90 12.73 -4.42 -1.31
C GLU A 90 11.24 -4.27 -1.57
N ALA A 91 10.79 -4.47 -2.82
CA ALA A 91 9.37 -4.45 -3.17
C ALA A 91 8.64 -5.68 -2.62
N LEU A 92 9.26 -6.87 -2.64
CA LEU A 92 8.71 -8.07 -2.01
C LEU A 92 8.61 -7.91 -0.49
N GLN A 93 9.62 -7.32 0.14
CA GLN A 93 9.63 -7.03 1.58
C GLN A 93 8.57 -5.99 1.95
N ALA A 94 8.45 -4.90 1.19
CA ALA A 94 7.40 -3.91 1.38
C ALA A 94 6.00 -4.54 1.25
N GLN A 95 5.78 -5.36 0.22
CA GLN A 95 4.53 -6.09 0.04
C GLN A 95 4.26 -7.05 1.20
N ALA A 96 5.27 -7.72 1.75
CA ALA A 96 5.12 -8.59 2.92
C ALA A 96 4.61 -7.83 4.14
N ILE A 97 5.20 -6.66 4.44
CA ILE A 97 4.79 -5.80 5.55
C ILE A 97 3.36 -5.29 5.35
N VAL A 98 3.03 -4.82 4.14
CA VAL A 98 1.69 -4.33 3.80
C VAL A 98 0.64 -5.44 3.90
N ALA A 99 0.91 -6.61 3.32
CA ALA A 99 0.01 -7.76 3.36
C ALA A 99 -0.21 -8.26 4.80
N ARG A 100 0.85 -8.33 5.63
CA ARG A 100 0.75 -8.69 7.04
C ARG A 100 -0.12 -7.69 7.81
N SER A 101 0.13 -6.40 7.61
CA SER A 101 -0.62 -5.33 8.29
C SER A 101 -2.09 -5.36 7.91
N MET A 102 -2.40 -5.49 6.61
CA MET A 102 -3.76 -5.62 6.10
C MET A 102 -4.46 -6.88 6.63
N THR A 103 -3.77 -8.03 6.61
CA THR A 103 -4.31 -9.30 7.13
C THR A 103 -4.71 -9.14 8.59
N MET A 104 -3.80 -8.65 9.44
CA MET A 104 -4.09 -8.46 10.87
C MET A 104 -5.20 -7.41 11.09
N ALA A 105 -5.15 -6.28 10.39
CA ALA A 105 -6.17 -5.24 10.48
C ALA A 105 -7.57 -5.75 10.10
N LYS A 106 -7.69 -6.64 9.11
CA LYS A 106 -8.97 -7.25 8.74
C LYS A 106 -9.40 -8.31 9.75
N ILE A 107 -8.50 -9.19 10.22
CA ILE A 107 -8.82 -10.25 11.20
C ILE A 107 -9.36 -9.66 12.51
N VAL A 108 -8.72 -8.63 13.06
CA VAL A 108 -9.18 -7.99 14.31
C VAL A 108 -10.55 -7.30 14.15
N ARG A 109 -10.96 -7.00 12.91
CA ARG A 109 -12.28 -6.46 12.55
C ARG A 109 -13.28 -7.53 12.08
N GLY A 110 -13.00 -8.81 12.34
CA GLY A 110 -13.89 -9.93 12.04
C GLY A 110 -13.51 -10.74 10.79
N GLY A 111 -12.46 -10.35 10.06
CA GLY A 111 -11.94 -11.09 8.92
C GLY A 111 -13.01 -11.37 7.87
N VAL A 112 -13.20 -12.64 7.53
CA VAL A 112 -14.31 -13.13 6.68
C VAL A 112 -15.24 -14.09 7.44
N LYS A 113 -15.28 -13.99 8.77
CA LYS A 113 -16.01 -14.95 9.63
C LYS A 113 -17.51 -14.98 9.35
N ASN A 114 -18.09 -13.83 9.02
CA ASN A 114 -19.50 -13.69 8.67
C ASN A 114 -19.89 -14.38 7.36
N VAL A 115 -18.93 -14.65 6.45
CA VAL A 115 -19.18 -15.30 5.16
C VAL A 115 -18.71 -16.75 5.18
N HIS A 116 -17.52 -17.01 5.73
CA HIS A 116 -16.80 -18.28 5.58
C HIS A 116 -16.45 -18.96 6.91
N ASN A 117 -16.81 -18.37 8.05
CA ASN A 117 -16.42 -18.83 9.39
C ASN A 117 -14.89 -19.05 9.56
N THR A 118 -14.09 -18.22 8.89
CA THR A 118 -12.61 -18.26 8.88
C THR A 118 -12.05 -16.85 8.98
N ASP A 119 -10.76 -16.74 9.32
CA ASP A 119 -10.06 -15.46 9.44
C ASP A 119 -9.83 -14.83 8.07
N THR A 120 -9.49 -15.65 7.07
CA THR A 120 -9.16 -15.23 5.70
C THR A 120 -9.75 -16.18 4.65
N CYS A 121 -9.68 -15.79 3.38
CA CYS A 121 -9.97 -16.67 2.26
C CYS A 121 -9.09 -16.32 1.05
N ASP A 122 -9.13 -17.15 0.01
CA ASP A 122 -8.29 -17.02 -1.18
C ASP A 122 -8.90 -16.24 -2.36
N LEU A 123 -10.03 -15.56 -2.15
CA LEU A 123 -10.59 -14.63 -3.13
C LEU A 123 -10.07 -13.20 -2.92
N PRO A 124 -9.43 -12.59 -3.93
CA PRO A 124 -8.98 -11.19 -3.88
C PRO A 124 -10.10 -10.19 -3.57
N GLU A 125 -11.32 -10.47 -4.04
CA GLU A 125 -12.48 -9.59 -3.86
C GLU A 125 -12.96 -9.54 -2.41
N HIS A 126 -12.69 -10.60 -1.64
CA HIS A 126 -13.09 -10.70 -0.23
C HIS A 126 -11.93 -10.30 0.68
N PHE A 127 -10.72 -10.78 0.36
CA PHE A 127 -9.56 -10.64 1.21
C PHE A 127 -8.32 -10.22 0.42
N GLN A 128 -7.50 -11.18 -0.01
CA GLN A 128 -6.27 -11.00 -0.78
C GLN A 128 -6.10 -12.21 -1.69
N ALA A 129 -5.43 -12.04 -2.83
CA ALA A 129 -5.06 -13.15 -3.69
C ALA A 129 -4.14 -14.11 -2.93
N TYR A 130 -4.27 -15.42 -3.17
CA TYR A 130 -3.47 -16.42 -2.49
C TYR A 130 -3.20 -17.64 -3.38
N ASP A 131 -1.93 -18.04 -3.49
CA ASP A 131 -1.53 -19.24 -4.22
C ASP A 131 -0.16 -19.77 -3.74
N LEU A 132 -0.15 -20.84 -2.95
CA LEU A 132 1.08 -21.47 -2.47
C LEU A 132 1.94 -22.09 -3.58
N LYS A 133 1.35 -22.44 -4.74
CA LYS A 133 2.10 -23.11 -5.82
C LYS A 133 3.09 -22.17 -6.51
N LYS A 134 2.90 -20.85 -6.34
CA LYS A 134 3.73 -19.80 -6.94
C LYS A 134 4.83 -19.29 -6.00
N VAL A 135 4.95 -19.84 -4.79
CA VAL A 135 5.96 -19.42 -3.81
C VAL A 135 7.35 -19.76 -4.34
N THR A 136 8.28 -18.82 -4.18
CA THR A 136 9.68 -18.96 -4.59
C THR A 136 10.60 -18.67 -3.40
N PRO A 137 11.89 -19.08 -3.45
CA PRO A 137 12.85 -18.75 -2.39
C PRO A 137 12.98 -17.25 -2.13
N ALA A 138 12.87 -16.40 -3.16
CA ALA A 138 12.91 -14.94 -3.01
C ALA A 138 11.71 -14.42 -2.17
N ILE A 139 10.52 -14.98 -2.40
CA ILE A 139 9.31 -14.64 -1.64
C ILE A 139 9.43 -15.11 -0.19
N SER A 140 9.79 -16.39 0.03
CA SER A 140 10.02 -16.92 1.38
C SER A 140 11.06 -16.12 2.14
N LYS A 141 12.13 -15.69 1.46
CA LYS A 141 13.16 -14.83 2.05
C LYS A 141 12.59 -13.46 2.44
N ALA A 142 11.83 -12.80 1.56
CA ALA A 142 11.24 -11.49 1.86
C ALA A 142 10.27 -11.53 3.06
N VAL A 143 9.44 -12.57 3.15
CA VAL A 143 8.56 -12.80 4.31
C VAL A 143 9.39 -13.01 5.57
N LYS A 144 10.40 -13.89 5.52
CA LYS A 144 11.29 -14.17 6.65
C LYS A 144 12.05 -12.93 7.13
N ASP A 145 12.62 -12.15 6.21
CA ASP A 145 13.41 -10.96 6.53
C ASP A 145 12.56 -9.85 7.19
N THR A 146 11.24 -9.85 6.95
CA THR A 146 10.28 -8.88 7.49
C THR A 146 9.35 -9.48 8.52
N ARG A 147 9.67 -10.66 9.06
CA ARG A 147 8.82 -11.40 10.00
C ARG A 147 8.39 -10.51 11.17
N GLY A 148 7.09 -10.47 11.42
CA GLY A 148 6.50 -9.65 12.49
C GLY A 148 6.53 -8.12 12.26
N GLN A 149 7.11 -7.62 11.17
CA GLN A 149 7.06 -6.19 10.85
C GLN A 149 5.68 -5.83 10.29
N VAL A 150 5.09 -4.79 10.88
CA VAL A 150 3.75 -4.28 10.57
C VAL A 150 3.73 -2.76 10.61
N LEU A 151 2.79 -2.17 9.89
CA LEU A 151 2.49 -0.75 9.92
C LEU A 151 1.36 -0.50 10.92
N LEU A 152 1.58 0.46 11.82
CA LEU A 152 0.63 0.85 12.84
C LEU A 152 0.23 2.31 12.66
N HIS A 153 -1.04 2.61 12.86
CA HIS A 153 -1.54 3.97 13.01
C HIS A 153 -2.21 4.08 14.38
N GLU A 154 -1.75 5.04 15.18
CA GLU A 154 -2.22 5.23 16.55
C GLU A 154 -2.18 3.96 17.43
N GLY A 155 -1.13 3.15 17.26
CA GLY A 155 -0.94 1.91 18.04
C GLY A 155 -1.81 0.73 17.58
N LYS A 156 -2.68 0.91 16.57
CA LYS A 156 -3.52 -0.13 15.96
C LYS A 156 -2.95 -0.59 14.63
N PHE A 157 -3.31 -1.78 14.17
CA PHE A 157 -2.93 -2.22 12.82
C PHE A 157 -3.53 -1.26 11.77
N ALA A 158 -2.67 -0.70 10.92
CA ALA A 158 -3.10 0.16 9.83
C ALA A 158 -3.89 -0.67 8.80
N TYR A 159 -5.07 -0.19 8.42
CA TYR A 159 -5.88 -0.81 7.37
C TYR A 159 -5.37 -0.29 6.02
N LEU A 160 -4.63 -1.14 5.32
CA LEU A 160 -3.95 -0.76 4.08
C LEU A 160 -4.65 -1.33 2.86
N LEU A 161 -4.51 -0.60 1.76
CA LEU A 161 -4.89 -1.02 0.43
C LEU A 161 -3.65 -0.92 -0.46
N PHE A 162 -3.55 -1.82 -1.43
CA PHE A 162 -2.51 -1.78 -2.46
C PHE A 162 -3.14 -2.14 -3.81
N HIS A 163 -2.44 -1.78 -4.89
CA HIS A 163 -2.92 -1.97 -6.25
C HIS A 163 -1.74 -2.00 -7.22
N SER A 164 -1.96 -2.55 -8.41
CA SER A 164 -0.91 -2.79 -9.42
C SER A 164 -0.26 -1.48 -9.92
N TYR A 165 -1.06 -0.52 -10.36
CA TYR A 165 -0.57 0.75 -10.87
C TYR A 165 -1.52 1.91 -10.55
N ALA A 166 -0.97 2.98 -9.98
CA ALA A 166 -1.74 4.13 -9.50
C ALA A 166 -2.09 5.13 -10.60
N GLY A 167 -1.44 5.08 -11.77
CA GLY A 167 -1.36 6.26 -12.63
C GLY A 167 -0.35 7.27 -12.07
N PRO A 168 -0.51 8.58 -12.31
CA PRO A 168 0.42 9.60 -11.84
C PRO A 168 0.36 9.87 -10.33
N LYS A 169 -0.75 9.52 -9.66
CA LYS A 169 -0.98 9.72 -8.22
C LYS A 169 -1.80 8.59 -7.61
N THR A 170 -1.58 8.28 -6.33
CA THR A 170 -2.47 7.39 -5.55
C THR A 170 -3.87 8.01 -5.42
N ALA A 171 -4.87 7.20 -5.06
CA ALA A 171 -6.26 7.62 -4.97
C ALA A 171 -6.66 8.04 -3.55
N ASP A 172 -7.58 8.98 -3.44
CA ASP A 172 -8.35 9.22 -2.22
C ASP A 172 -9.30 8.05 -1.98
N LEU A 173 -9.57 7.70 -0.72
CA LEU A 173 -10.52 6.62 -0.39
C LEU A 173 -11.90 6.85 -1.02
N ARG A 174 -12.35 8.11 -1.14
CA ARG A 174 -13.65 8.46 -1.75
C ARG A 174 -13.71 8.15 -3.25
N GLU A 175 -12.57 7.98 -3.92
CA GLU A 175 -12.48 7.62 -5.34
C GLU A 175 -12.61 6.10 -5.60
N GLY A 176 -12.57 5.25 -4.55
CA GLY A 176 -12.60 3.78 -4.71
C GLY A 176 -13.33 3.01 -3.62
N PHE A 177 -13.14 3.40 -2.35
CA PHE A 177 -13.60 2.70 -1.16
C PHE A 177 -14.13 3.70 -0.09
N PRO A 178 -15.18 4.48 -0.40
CA PRO A 178 -15.67 5.54 0.50
C PRO A 178 -16.08 5.02 1.88
N GLU A 179 -16.50 3.75 2.00
CA GLU A 179 -16.82 3.09 3.25
C GLU A 179 -15.63 2.97 4.21
N LEU A 180 -14.40 2.94 3.68
CA LEU A 180 -13.17 2.83 4.48
C LEU A 180 -12.68 4.16 5.04
N THR A 181 -13.30 5.28 4.68
CA THR A 181 -12.97 6.61 5.24
C THR A 181 -13.10 6.64 6.77
N LYS A 182 -14.05 5.89 7.33
CA LYS A 182 -14.21 5.79 8.79
C LYS A 182 -13.08 5.01 9.49
N ILE A 183 -12.22 4.33 8.74
CA ILE A 183 -11.19 3.42 9.25
C ILE A 183 -9.78 3.93 8.94
N ALA A 184 -9.58 4.55 7.78
CA ALA A 184 -8.24 4.79 7.22
C ALA A 184 -8.01 6.20 6.65
N ASP A 185 -8.98 7.11 6.75
CA ASP A 185 -8.88 8.46 6.14
C ASP A 185 -7.74 9.31 6.73
N SER A 186 -7.32 9.04 7.97
CA SER A 186 -6.27 9.82 8.66
C SER A 186 -4.84 9.52 8.19
N TYR A 187 -4.63 8.52 7.33
CA TYR A 187 -3.30 8.14 6.83
C TYR A 187 -3.26 7.66 5.38
N ILE A 188 -4.40 7.60 4.69
CA ILE A 188 -4.43 7.32 3.25
C ILE A 188 -4.59 8.64 2.51
N GLU A 189 -3.46 9.13 2.01
CA GLU A 189 -3.38 10.40 1.29
C GLU A 189 -3.04 10.20 -0.19
N VAL A 190 -3.40 11.21 -0.98
CA VAL A 190 -3.01 11.30 -2.40
C VAL A 190 -1.58 11.77 -2.49
N VAL A 191 -0.71 10.90 -2.98
CA VAL A 191 0.72 11.17 -3.19
C VAL A 191 1.09 10.91 -4.65
N ASP A 192 2.15 11.57 -5.12
CA ASP A 192 2.69 11.33 -6.45
C ASP A 192 3.19 9.88 -6.58
N SER A 193 2.92 9.28 -7.73
CA SER A 193 3.34 7.92 -8.05
C SER A 193 4.23 7.91 -9.30
N PRO A 194 5.57 7.89 -9.13
CA PRO A 194 6.51 7.85 -10.25
C PRO A 194 6.61 6.44 -10.89
N GLY A 195 5.53 5.65 -10.83
CA GLY A 195 5.49 4.25 -11.28
C GLY A 195 5.37 4.05 -12.79
N ALA A 196 5.08 5.12 -13.55
CA ALA A 196 4.85 5.05 -15.00
C ALA A 196 6.05 4.44 -15.77
N LYS A 197 7.27 4.66 -15.29
CA LYS A 197 8.50 4.10 -15.89
C LYS A 197 8.68 2.59 -15.70
N TYR A 198 7.94 1.98 -14.76
CA TYR A 198 7.99 0.55 -14.45
C TYR A 198 6.74 -0.21 -14.89
N ALA A 199 5.63 0.50 -15.09
CA ALA A 199 4.36 -0.11 -15.48
C ALA A 199 4.38 -0.55 -16.96
N PRO A 200 3.92 -1.78 -17.27
CA PRO A 200 3.71 -2.24 -18.65
C PRO A 200 2.76 -1.35 -19.44
N ASP A 201 2.91 -1.30 -20.76
CA ASP A 201 2.09 -0.44 -21.62
C ASP A 201 0.60 -0.79 -21.55
N ASP A 202 0.25 -2.07 -21.50
CA ASP A 202 -1.13 -2.54 -21.39
C ASP A 202 -1.77 -2.25 -20.01
N VAL A 203 -0.96 -1.91 -19.01
CA VAL A 203 -1.43 -1.47 -17.68
C VAL A 203 -1.60 0.05 -17.66
N LYS A 204 -0.73 0.79 -18.35
CA LYS A 204 -0.82 2.25 -18.47
C LYS A 204 -1.95 2.70 -19.38
N GLN A 205 -2.14 2.00 -20.49
CA GLN A 205 -3.10 2.30 -21.53
C GLN A 205 -3.89 1.04 -21.86
N TRP A 206 -5.22 1.16 -21.82
CA TRP A 206 -6.12 0.04 -22.05
C TRP A 206 -7.45 0.57 -22.54
N GLU A 207 -8.17 -0.29 -23.25
CA GLU A 207 -9.53 -0.04 -23.72
C GLU A 207 -10.45 -1.13 -23.20
N ALA A 208 -11.73 -0.80 -23.04
CA ALA A 208 -12.76 -1.74 -22.65
C ALA A 208 -13.99 -1.56 -23.53
N THR A 209 -14.46 -2.66 -24.11
CA THR A 209 -15.73 -2.70 -24.84
C THR A 209 -16.81 -3.24 -23.92
N ILE A 210 -17.80 -2.40 -23.61
CA ILE A 210 -18.92 -2.73 -22.74
C ILE A 210 -20.22 -2.74 -23.57
N PRO A 211 -21.01 -3.83 -23.55
CA PRO A 211 -22.30 -3.86 -24.21
C PRO A 211 -23.23 -2.75 -23.71
N ARG A 212 -23.92 -2.08 -24.63
CA ARG A 212 -24.87 -1.01 -24.28
C ARG A 212 -25.94 -1.48 -23.29
N GLY A 213 -26.46 -2.71 -23.44
CA GLY A 213 -27.44 -3.26 -22.50
C GLY A 213 -26.92 -3.40 -21.07
N GLU A 214 -25.63 -3.69 -20.89
CA GLU A 214 -25.01 -3.74 -19.56
C GLU A 214 -24.90 -2.35 -18.94
N LEU A 215 -24.50 -1.34 -19.72
CA LEU A 215 -24.51 0.05 -19.28
C LEU A 215 -25.93 0.53 -18.97
N GLN A 216 -26.93 0.15 -19.77
CA GLN A 216 -28.33 0.47 -19.52
C GLN A 216 -28.80 -0.12 -18.18
N ASN A 217 -28.41 -1.35 -17.86
CA ASN A 217 -28.74 -1.97 -16.57
C ASN A 217 -28.07 -1.26 -15.38
N ILE A 218 -26.87 -0.71 -15.57
CA ILE A 218 -26.13 0.00 -14.52
C ILE A 218 -26.67 1.43 -14.32
N PHE A 219 -26.90 2.17 -15.40
CA PHE A 219 -27.39 3.56 -15.34
C PHE A 219 -28.92 3.65 -15.19
N GLY A 220 -29.66 2.57 -15.48
CA GLY A 220 -31.12 2.51 -15.47
C GLY A 220 -31.74 2.66 -16.86
N SER A 221 -32.94 2.13 -17.06
CA SER A 221 -33.62 2.02 -18.36
C SER A 221 -33.91 3.35 -19.07
N GLY A 222 -34.00 4.46 -18.32
CA GLY A 222 -34.21 5.81 -18.88
C GLY A 222 -32.93 6.60 -19.15
N ALA A 223 -31.75 6.01 -18.94
CA ALA A 223 -30.48 6.70 -19.16
C ALA A 223 -30.20 6.91 -20.65
N ASN A 224 -29.72 8.10 -21.02
CA ASN A 224 -29.26 8.39 -22.38
C ASN A 224 -27.79 8.00 -22.51
N LEU A 225 -27.53 6.80 -23.05
CA LEU A 225 -26.16 6.28 -23.19
C LEU A 225 -25.33 6.98 -24.28
N ASP A 226 -25.95 7.80 -25.14
CA ASP A 226 -25.24 8.61 -26.13
C ASP A 226 -24.68 9.91 -25.51
N GLU A 227 -25.06 10.22 -24.27
CA GLU A 227 -24.59 11.37 -23.50
C GLU A 227 -23.75 10.96 -22.28
N ILE A 228 -22.98 9.87 -22.41
CA ILE A 228 -22.06 9.45 -21.33
C ILE A 228 -20.91 10.44 -21.20
N LYS A 229 -20.71 10.97 -19.99
CA LYS A 229 -19.59 11.86 -19.68
C LYS A 229 -19.16 11.76 -18.22
N ILE A 230 -17.88 12.04 -17.95
CA ILE A 230 -17.37 12.24 -16.60
C ILE A 230 -17.71 13.68 -16.18
N THR A 231 -18.48 13.85 -15.12
CA THR A 231 -18.91 15.17 -14.63
C THR A 231 -18.16 15.61 -13.38
N LYS A 232 -17.53 14.68 -12.66
CA LYS A 232 -16.69 14.99 -11.51
C LYS A 232 -15.47 14.08 -11.45
N LYS A 233 -14.31 14.66 -11.22
CA LYS A 233 -13.06 13.96 -10.91
C LYS A 233 -12.63 14.24 -9.48
N GLY A 234 -11.96 13.29 -8.86
CA GLY A 234 -11.33 13.46 -7.55
C GLY A 234 -9.89 13.96 -7.66
N PRO A 235 -9.20 14.11 -6.52
CA PRO A 235 -7.85 14.68 -6.45
C PRO A 235 -6.79 13.88 -7.20
N SER A 236 -7.00 12.58 -7.45
CA SER A 236 -6.07 11.77 -8.25
C SER A 236 -6.37 11.81 -9.75
N GLY A 237 -7.45 12.47 -10.15
CA GLY A 237 -7.95 12.53 -11.53
C GLY A 237 -8.95 11.43 -11.88
N ARG A 238 -9.24 10.51 -10.95
CA ARG A 238 -10.22 9.44 -11.14
C ARG A 238 -11.64 10.00 -11.17
N ALA A 239 -12.50 9.40 -11.99
CA ALA A 239 -13.92 9.73 -12.09
C ALA A 239 -14.64 9.41 -10.77
N ILE A 240 -15.27 10.44 -10.19
CA ILE A 240 -16.20 10.33 -9.06
C ILE A 240 -17.62 10.16 -9.58
N ASP A 241 -18.05 11.04 -10.49
CA ASP A 241 -19.40 11.03 -11.07
C ASP A 241 -19.31 10.85 -12.57
N ILE A 242 -20.06 9.87 -13.08
CA ILE A 242 -20.25 9.59 -14.49
C ILE A 242 -21.75 9.70 -14.75
N THR A 243 -22.16 10.47 -15.76
CA THR A 243 -23.56 10.67 -16.11
C THR A 243 -23.88 10.10 -17.47
N ALA A 244 -25.12 9.65 -17.67
CA ALA A 244 -25.70 9.27 -18.95
C ALA A 244 -27.07 9.98 -19.10
N GLY A 245 -27.06 11.18 -19.71
CA GLY A 245 -28.17 12.13 -19.59
C GLY A 245 -28.37 12.56 -18.13
N ASN A 246 -29.56 12.33 -17.57
CA ASN A 246 -29.88 12.66 -16.17
C ASN A 246 -29.48 11.58 -15.15
N ALA A 247 -29.12 10.38 -15.60
CA ALA A 247 -28.69 9.30 -14.70
C ALA A 247 -27.25 9.55 -14.25
N THR A 248 -26.94 9.27 -12.97
CA THR A 248 -25.60 9.39 -12.40
C THR A 248 -25.18 8.10 -11.71
N VAL A 249 -23.97 7.63 -12.00
CA VAL A 249 -23.33 6.49 -11.34
C VAL A 249 -21.97 6.92 -10.82
N LYS A 250 -21.59 6.43 -9.63
CA LYS A 250 -20.25 6.67 -9.08
C LYS A 250 -19.21 5.87 -9.86
N GLY A 251 -18.05 6.48 -10.16
CA GLY A 251 -16.99 5.80 -10.92
C GLY A 251 -16.55 4.48 -10.29
N TYR A 252 -16.37 4.45 -8.96
CA TYR A 252 -16.03 3.22 -8.25
C TYR A 252 -17.14 2.15 -8.34
N ASP A 253 -18.42 2.56 -8.33
CA ASP A 253 -19.55 1.63 -8.42
C ASP A 253 -19.69 1.05 -9.84
N LEU A 254 -19.49 1.89 -10.87
CA LEU A 254 -19.41 1.44 -12.25
C LEU A 254 -18.31 0.37 -12.41
N ARG A 255 -17.11 0.66 -11.88
CA ARG A 255 -15.99 -0.30 -11.91
C ARG A 255 -16.31 -1.59 -11.18
N LYS A 256 -16.92 -1.50 -10.00
CA LYS A 256 -17.30 -2.65 -9.18
C LYS A 256 -18.29 -3.56 -9.93
N ARG A 257 -19.28 -2.98 -10.62
CA ARG A 257 -20.30 -3.72 -11.37
C ARG A 257 -19.75 -4.33 -12.67
N LEU A 258 -18.89 -3.61 -13.39
CA LEU A 258 -18.27 -4.12 -14.63
C LEU A 258 -17.15 -5.14 -14.37
N GLY A 259 -16.52 -5.09 -13.20
CA GLY A 259 -15.42 -5.93 -12.80
C GLY A 259 -14.04 -5.32 -13.10
N ALA A 260 -13.12 -5.49 -12.17
CA ALA A 260 -11.78 -4.90 -12.20
C ALA A 260 -10.88 -5.37 -13.36
N GLN A 261 -11.21 -6.52 -13.98
CA GLN A 261 -10.48 -7.05 -15.12
C GLN A 261 -10.88 -6.38 -16.45
N ARG A 262 -12.12 -5.87 -16.53
CA ARG A 262 -12.67 -5.22 -17.73
C ARG A 262 -12.49 -3.72 -17.66
N LEU A 263 -12.87 -3.10 -16.54
CA LEU A 263 -12.61 -1.68 -16.28
C LEU A 263 -11.43 -1.58 -15.29
N LYS A 264 -10.20 -1.53 -15.83
CA LYS A 264 -8.99 -1.67 -15.00
C LYS A 264 -8.88 -0.58 -13.94
N SER A 265 -9.27 0.66 -14.27
CA SER A 265 -9.29 1.81 -13.36
C SER A 265 -10.42 2.78 -13.71
N THR A 266 -10.56 3.85 -12.92
CA THR A 266 -11.47 4.97 -13.17
C THR A 266 -10.73 6.27 -13.52
N LEU A 267 -9.46 6.18 -13.91
CA LEU A 267 -8.61 7.34 -14.24
C LEU A 267 -8.98 7.97 -15.58
#